data_AF-A0A7S2LLL3-F1
#
_entry.id   AF-A0A7S2LLL3-F1
#
_cell.length_a   1.000
_cell.length_b   1.000
_cell.length_c   1.000
_cell.angle_alpha   90.00
_cell.angle_beta   90.00
_cell.angle_gamma   90.00
#
_symmetry.space_group_name_H-M   'P 1'
#
loop_
_entity.id
_entity.type
_entity.pdbx_description
1 polymer ?
#
loop_
_entity_poly.entity_id
_entity_poly.type
_entity_poly.pdbx_seq_one_letter_code
_entity_poly.pdbx_strand_id
1 'polypeptide(L)'
;LVLEAVRSEGAALRFAARDLWGDRDLVLEAVRRDDAVLRFPAAEGLTRDRDFMLEKIRENDSSFDFAAAELQRDREFVLAAMRVNGLALRFALEEHRRDRDVVLEAVRKSGHHALRFAAGELQREPALQPASAKRNRLAVPGAQATIICINSMGWMPDGNVLASASRGLGGAEASLTLRGVSPTVGDLACAAAQRLGVESGFVHLALHSCGLGCVALTAHHADRHLADVFALPLDLSSARPLALTN
;
A
#
# COMPACT_ATOMS: atom_id res chain seq x y z
N LEU A 1 11.84 -44.60 -8.86
CA LEU A 1 11.49 -44.29 -10.25
C LEU A 1 10.67 -43.00 -10.40
N VAL A 2 9.34 -42.97 -10.19
CA VAL A 2 8.54 -41.74 -10.46
C VAL A 2 8.98 -40.54 -9.59
N LEU A 3 9.15 -40.73 -8.28
CA LEU A 3 9.62 -39.67 -7.38
C LEU A 3 11.05 -39.20 -7.70
N GLU A 4 11.93 -40.10 -8.13
CA GLU A 4 13.30 -39.74 -8.52
C GLU A 4 13.31 -38.93 -9.82
N ALA A 5 12.47 -39.28 -10.79
CA ALA A 5 12.30 -38.50 -12.01
C ALA A 5 11.77 -37.10 -11.71
N VAL A 6 10.75 -36.98 -10.85
CA VAL A 6 10.18 -35.70 -10.41
C VAL A 6 11.21 -34.83 -9.66
N ARG A 7 12.05 -35.45 -8.82
CA ARG A 7 13.13 -34.74 -8.11
C ARG A 7 14.19 -34.17 -9.05
N SER A 8 14.44 -34.84 -10.17
CA SER A 8 15.37 -34.37 -11.20
C SER A 8 14.73 -33.31 -12.10
N GLU A 9 13.47 -33.49 -12.49
CA GLU A 9 12.73 -32.58 -13.37
C GLU A 9 11.25 -32.57 -12.96
N GLY A 10 10.77 -31.45 -12.40
CA GLY A 10 9.38 -31.34 -11.90
C GLY A 10 8.33 -31.64 -12.97
N ALA A 11 8.58 -31.20 -14.22
CA ALA A 11 7.72 -31.45 -15.36
C ALA A 11 7.55 -32.95 -15.71
N ALA A 12 8.39 -33.86 -15.18
CA ALA A 12 8.24 -35.30 -15.36
C ALA A 12 6.92 -35.83 -14.80
N LEU A 13 6.27 -35.11 -13.88
CA LEU A 13 4.95 -35.43 -13.34
C LEU A 13 3.89 -35.63 -14.45
N ARG A 14 4.01 -34.97 -15.61
CA ARG A 14 3.09 -35.11 -16.74
C ARG A 14 3.04 -36.53 -17.34
N PHE A 15 4.07 -37.34 -17.08
CA PHE A 15 4.16 -38.72 -17.54
C PHE A 15 3.76 -39.73 -16.46
N ALA A 16 3.55 -39.29 -15.23
CA ALA A 16 3.07 -40.16 -14.17
C ALA A 16 1.64 -40.66 -14.47
N ALA A 17 1.34 -41.89 -14.05
CA ALA A 17 -0.02 -42.41 -14.12
C ALA A 17 -1.00 -41.47 -13.39
N ARG A 18 -2.23 -41.33 -13.89
CA ARG A 18 -3.23 -40.40 -13.32
C ARG A 18 -3.50 -40.63 -11.84
N ASP A 19 -3.44 -41.87 -11.38
CA ASP A 19 -3.66 -42.21 -9.96
C ASP A 19 -2.62 -41.55 -9.04
N LEU A 20 -1.43 -41.25 -9.55
CA LEU A 20 -0.37 -40.55 -8.81
C LEU A 20 -0.56 -39.02 -8.79
N TRP A 21 -1.47 -38.46 -9.60
CA TRP A 21 -1.76 -37.03 -9.56
C TRP A 21 -2.55 -36.62 -8.31
N GLY A 22 -3.14 -37.59 -7.60
CA GLY A 22 -3.77 -37.37 -6.29
C GLY A 22 -2.79 -37.36 -5.12
N ASP A 23 -1.53 -37.75 -5.32
CA ASP A 23 -0.51 -37.72 -4.27
C ASP A 23 0.02 -36.30 -4.07
N ARG A 24 -0.50 -35.63 -3.04
CA ARG A 24 -0.15 -34.24 -2.72
C ARG A 24 1.35 -34.03 -2.51
N ASP A 25 2.05 -34.99 -1.89
CA ASP A 25 3.47 -34.84 -1.59
C ASP A 25 4.32 -34.94 -2.86
N LEU A 26 3.95 -35.83 -3.77
CA LEU A 26 4.57 -35.94 -5.08
C LEU A 26 4.36 -34.66 -5.91
N VAL A 27 3.13 -34.14 -5.94
CA VAL A 27 2.79 -32.90 -6.68
C VAL A 27 3.54 -31.70 -6.08
N LEU A 28 3.61 -31.59 -4.75
CA LEU A 28 4.37 -30.52 -4.10
C LEU A 28 5.87 -30.60 -4.42
N GLU A 29 6.46 -31.79 -4.41
CA GLU A 29 7.86 -31.95 -4.78
C GLU A 29 8.10 -31.54 -6.24
N ALA A 30 7.16 -31.86 -7.15
CA ALA A 30 7.23 -31.42 -8.54
C ALA A 30 7.19 -29.89 -8.68
N VAL A 31 6.24 -29.23 -7.98
CA VAL A 31 6.08 -27.76 -7.99
C VAL A 31 7.27 -27.04 -7.34
N ARG A 32 7.97 -27.66 -6.38
CA ARG A 32 9.21 -27.11 -5.83
C ARG A 32 10.35 -27.06 -6.85
N ARG A 33 10.35 -27.97 -7.83
CA ARG A 33 11.38 -28.06 -8.88
C ARG A 33 11.05 -27.19 -10.08
N ASP A 34 9.77 -27.10 -10.43
CA ASP A 34 9.31 -26.36 -11.60
C ASP A 34 7.91 -25.77 -11.36
N ASP A 35 7.83 -24.44 -11.27
CA ASP A 35 6.57 -23.71 -11.12
C ASP A 35 5.60 -23.96 -12.29
N ALA A 36 6.09 -24.35 -13.48
CA ALA A 36 5.23 -24.67 -14.62
C ALA A 36 4.30 -25.86 -14.35
N VAL A 37 4.62 -26.69 -13.34
CA VAL A 37 3.76 -27.79 -12.87
C VAL A 37 2.42 -27.27 -12.33
N LEU A 38 2.34 -26.01 -11.89
CA LEU A 38 1.08 -25.40 -11.46
C LEU A 38 0.03 -25.31 -12.58
N ARG A 39 0.43 -25.47 -13.86
CA ARG A 39 -0.50 -25.56 -14.99
C ARG A 39 -1.14 -26.94 -15.14
N PHE A 40 -0.64 -27.95 -14.44
CA PHE A 40 -1.14 -29.32 -14.58
C PHE A 40 -2.39 -29.52 -13.74
N PRO A 41 -3.36 -30.34 -14.19
CA PRO A 41 -4.55 -30.64 -13.39
C PRO A 41 -4.22 -31.26 -12.02
N ALA A 42 -3.08 -31.95 -11.90
CA ALA A 42 -2.59 -32.47 -10.61
C ALA A 42 -2.38 -31.39 -9.55
N ALA A 43 -2.06 -30.15 -9.96
CA ALA A 43 -1.82 -29.02 -9.07
C ALA A 43 -3.07 -28.16 -8.82
N GLU A 44 -4.24 -28.54 -9.34
CA GLU A 44 -5.48 -27.77 -9.24
C GLU A 44 -5.90 -27.46 -7.79
N GLY A 45 -5.64 -28.38 -6.86
CA GLY A 45 -5.88 -28.14 -5.43
C GLY A 45 -4.93 -27.10 -4.83
N LEU A 46 -3.69 -27.05 -5.31
CA LEU A 46 -2.67 -26.10 -4.82
C LEU A 46 -2.91 -24.68 -5.34
N THR A 47 -3.38 -24.53 -6.58
CA THR A 47 -3.67 -23.21 -7.14
C THR A 47 -4.88 -22.53 -6.49
N ARG A 48 -5.74 -23.30 -5.82
CA ARG A 48 -6.85 -22.82 -4.98
C ARG A 48 -6.48 -22.64 -3.52
N ASP A 49 -5.34 -23.16 -3.08
CA ASP A 49 -4.85 -23.00 -1.72
C ASP A 49 -4.28 -21.58 -1.55
N ARG A 50 -5.02 -20.75 -0.81
CA ARG A 50 -4.69 -19.34 -0.58
C ARG A 50 -3.31 -19.17 0.02
N ASP A 51 -2.98 -19.93 1.06
CA ASP A 51 -1.76 -19.76 1.83
C ASP A 51 -0.55 -20.24 1.02
N PHE A 52 -0.70 -21.38 0.36
CA PHE A 52 0.30 -21.90 -0.56
C PHE A 52 0.62 -20.89 -1.69
N MET A 53 -0.40 -20.32 -2.32
CA MET A 53 -0.20 -19.36 -3.39
C MET A 53 0.44 -18.06 -2.89
N LEU A 54 0.10 -17.58 -1.69
CA LEU A 54 0.75 -16.40 -1.10
C LEU A 54 2.23 -16.66 -0.78
N GLU A 55 2.58 -17.86 -0.32
CA GLU A 55 3.97 -18.26 -0.12
C GLU A 55 4.72 -18.28 -1.46
N LYS A 56 4.15 -18.88 -2.50
CA LYS A 56 4.73 -18.88 -3.84
C LYS A 56 4.90 -17.48 -4.44
N ILE A 57 3.90 -16.60 -4.30
CA ILE A 57 3.97 -15.21 -4.77
C ILE A 57 5.08 -14.42 -4.05
N ARG A 58 5.32 -14.73 -2.77
CA ARG A 58 6.43 -14.14 -2.00
C ARG A 58 7.78 -14.50 -2.61
N GLU A 59 7.96 -15.72 -3.10
CA GLU A 59 9.18 -16.18 -3.76
C GLU A 59 9.30 -15.63 -5.19
N ASN A 60 8.20 -15.61 -5.94
CA ASN A 60 8.17 -15.22 -7.35
C ASN A 60 6.84 -14.52 -7.71
N ASP A 61 6.91 -13.27 -8.21
CA ASP A 61 5.71 -12.51 -8.59
C ASP A 61 4.89 -13.18 -9.69
N SER A 62 5.54 -13.94 -10.59
CA SER A 62 4.85 -14.63 -11.68
C SER A 62 3.97 -15.78 -11.22
N SER A 63 4.15 -16.25 -9.98
CA SER A 63 3.29 -17.30 -9.44
C SER A 63 1.84 -16.82 -9.26
N PHE A 64 1.59 -15.51 -9.22
CA PHE A 64 0.24 -14.94 -9.18
C PHE A 64 -0.62 -15.42 -10.36
N ASP A 65 -0.02 -15.54 -11.56
CA ASP A 65 -0.71 -15.96 -12.79
C ASP A 65 -1.26 -17.40 -12.71
N PHE A 66 -0.69 -18.23 -11.82
CA PHE A 66 -1.15 -19.60 -11.59
C PHE A 66 -2.27 -19.72 -10.55
N ALA A 67 -2.53 -18.68 -9.76
CA ALA A 67 -3.62 -18.72 -8.79
C ALA A 67 -4.95 -18.98 -9.50
N ALA A 68 -5.83 -19.75 -8.89
CA ALA A 68 -7.12 -20.06 -9.48
C ALA A 68 -7.93 -18.78 -9.74
N ALA A 69 -8.79 -18.79 -10.75
CA ALA A 69 -9.51 -17.60 -11.21
C ALA A 69 -10.44 -17.01 -10.14
N GLU A 70 -10.88 -17.83 -9.17
CA GLU A 70 -11.64 -17.40 -8.00
C GLU A 70 -10.77 -16.59 -7.04
N LEU A 71 -9.52 -17.00 -6.79
CA LEU A 71 -8.56 -16.26 -5.97
C LEU A 71 -8.11 -14.97 -6.66
N GLN A 72 -7.85 -15.00 -7.98
CA GLN A 72 -7.46 -13.79 -8.72
C GLN A 72 -8.55 -12.70 -8.71
N ARG A 73 -9.82 -13.07 -8.52
CA ARG A 73 -10.94 -12.13 -8.35
C ARG A 73 -11.22 -11.78 -6.88
N ASP A 74 -10.75 -12.58 -5.93
CA ASP A 74 -10.84 -12.27 -4.51
C ASP A 74 -9.92 -11.10 -4.16
N ARG A 75 -10.53 -9.93 -3.98
CA ARG A 75 -9.85 -8.69 -3.60
C ARG A 75 -8.98 -8.85 -2.35
N GLU A 76 -9.40 -9.63 -1.35
CA GLU A 76 -8.60 -9.82 -0.13
C GLU A 76 -7.32 -10.61 -0.40
N PHE A 77 -7.41 -11.66 -1.24
CA PHE A 77 -6.24 -12.39 -1.70
C PHE A 77 -5.30 -11.48 -2.49
N VAL A 78 -5.83 -10.67 -3.41
CA VAL A 78 -5.02 -9.74 -4.21
C VAL A 78 -4.30 -8.72 -3.33
N LEU A 79 -4.97 -8.15 -2.34
CA LEU A 79 -4.33 -7.25 -1.36
C LEU A 79 -3.23 -7.97 -0.56
N ALA A 80 -3.49 -9.20 -0.10
CA ALA A 80 -2.47 -9.99 0.59
C ALA A 80 -1.26 -10.29 -0.31
N ALA A 81 -1.49 -10.61 -1.58
CA ALA A 81 -0.46 -10.82 -2.59
C ALA A 81 0.42 -9.58 -2.79
N MET A 82 -0.18 -8.38 -2.90
CA MET A 82 0.57 -7.14 -3.06
C MET A 82 1.45 -6.81 -1.84
N ARG A 83 1.01 -7.16 -0.64
CA ARG A 83 1.79 -6.98 0.60
C ARG A 83 3.00 -7.90 0.67
N VAL A 84 2.88 -9.13 0.18
CA VAL A 84 4.01 -10.07 0.16
C VAL A 84 4.96 -9.80 -1.00
N ASN A 85 4.44 -9.41 -2.17
CA ASN A 85 5.23 -9.03 -3.34
C ASN A 85 4.47 -8.04 -4.25
N GLY A 86 4.82 -6.76 -4.17
CA GLY A 86 4.14 -5.70 -4.94
C GLY A 86 4.38 -5.77 -6.45
N LEU A 87 5.34 -6.56 -6.93
CA LEU A 87 5.54 -6.76 -8.37
C LEU A 87 4.47 -7.65 -8.99
N ALA A 88 3.75 -8.43 -8.17
CA ALA A 88 2.64 -9.27 -8.63
C ALA A 88 1.51 -8.46 -9.29
N LEU A 89 1.44 -7.14 -9.04
CA LEU A 89 0.49 -6.22 -9.68
C LEU A 89 0.51 -6.32 -11.22
N ARG A 90 1.64 -6.68 -11.82
CA ARG A 90 1.76 -6.83 -13.29
C ARG A 90 0.90 -7.98 -13.85
N PHE A 91 0.57 -8.97 -13.02
CA PHE A 91 -0.24 -10.15 -13.37
C PHE A 91 -1.68 -10.02 -12.88
N ALA A 92 -1.98 -9.02 -12.05
CA ALA A 92 -3.32 -8.78 -11.58
C ALA A 92 -4.25 -8.33 -12.74
N LEU A 93 -5.52 -8.66 -12.62
CA LEU A 93 -6.56 -8.24 -13.55
C LEU A 93 -6.62 -6.70 -13.65
N GLU A 94 -7.07 -6.20 -14.80
CA GLU A 94 -7.14 -4.75 -15.07
C GLU A 94 -7.99 -4.00 -14.01
N GLU A 95 -9.03 -4.63 -13.49
CA GLU A 95 -9.85 -4.08 -12.39
C GLU A 95 -9.01 -3.80 -11.13
N HIS A 96 -8.09 -4.69 -10.77
CA HIS A 96 -7.20 -4.54 -9.61
C HIS A 96 -6.07 -3.54 -9.87
N ARG A 97 -5.63 -3.41 -11.13
CA ARG A 97 -4.66 -2.39 -11.55
C ARG A 97 -5.27 -0.97 -11.55
N ARG A 98 -6.59 -0.87 -11.51
CA ARG A 98 -7.38 0.35 -11.30
C ARG A 98 -7.87 0.52 -9.87
N ASP A 99 -7.76 -0.50 -9.02
CA ASP A 99 -8.05 -0.39 -7.61
C ASP A 99 -6.89 0.35 -6.92
N ARG A 100 -7.22 1.57 -6.47
CA ARG A 100 -6.28 2.47 -5.82
C ARG A 100 -5.64 1.85 -4.57
N ASP A 101 -6.38 1.09 -3.77
CA ASP A 101 -5.85 0.48 -2.54
C ASP A 101 -4.87 -0.64 -2.89
N VAL A 102 -5.20 -1.46 -3.89
CA VAL A 102 -4.32 -2.54 -4.37
C VAL A 102 -3.01 -1.96 -4.90
N VAL A 103 -3.09 -0.92 -5.73
CA VAL A 103 -1.91 -0.22 -6.26
C VAL A 103 -1.09 0.41 -5.14
N LEU A 104 -1.74 1.04 -4.16
CA LEU A 104 -1.04 1.63 -3.01
C LEU A 104 -0.24 0.58 -2.25
N GLU A 105 -0.83 -0.57 -1.93
CA GLU A 105 -0.14 -1.68 -1.24
C GLU A 105 1.05 -2.20 -2.07
N ALA A 106 0.85 -2.36 -3.38
CA ALA A 106 1.91 -2.80 -4.29
C ALA A 106 3.09 -1.80 -4.33
N VAL A 107 2.80 -0.50 -4.37
CA VAL A 107 3.81 0.56 -4.35
C VAL A 107 4.49 0.66 -2.99
N ARG A 108 3.77 0.45 -1.88
CA ARG A 108 4.41 0.42 -0.54
C ARG A 108 5.42 -0.70 -0.45
N LYS A 109 5.13 -1.86 -1.06
CA LYS A 109 6.00 -3.03 -1.05
C LYS A 109 7.19 -2.92 -2.01
N SER A 110 6.95 -2.53 -3.27
CA SER A 110 7.94 -2.60 -4.35
C SER A 110 8.23 -1.26 -5.04
N GLY A 111 7.70 -0.15 -4.52
CA GLY A 111 8.00 1.21 -4.94
C GLY A 111 7.62 1.52 -6.38
N HIS A 112 8.48 2.27 -7.06
CA HIS A 112 8.28 2.71 -8.44
C HIS A 112 8.07 1.53 -9.41
N HIS A 113 8.70 0.38 -9.13
CA HIS A 113 8.62 -0.79 -9.98
C HIS A 113 7.22 -1.41 -10.02
N ALA A 114 6.42 -1.24 -8.97
CA ALA A 114 5.00 -1.61 -8.97
C ALA A 114 4.14 -0.55 -9.66
N LEU A 115 4.40 0.74 -9.40
CA LEU A 115 3.58 1.85 -9.91
C LEU A 115 3.44 1.84 -11.44
N ARG A 116 4.49 1.48 -12.19
CA ARG A 116 4.43 1.37 -13.66
C ARG A 116 3.38 0.38 -14.18
N PHE A 117 2.92 -0.54 -13.32
CA PHE A 117 1.87 -1.48 -13.63
C PHE A 117 0.49 -0.98 -13.20
N ALA A 118 0.35 0.14 -12.50
CA ALA A 118 -0.97 0.71 -12.27
C ALA A 118 -1.63 1.17 -13.59
N ALA A 119 -2.94 1.40 -13.58
CA ALA A 119 -3.61 2.10 -14.67
C ALA A 119 -3.04 3.52 -14.86
N GLY A 120 -3.07 4.04 -16.08
CA GLY A 120 -2.39 5.30 -16.43
C GLY A 120 -2.83 6.53 -15.62
N GLU A 121 -4.06 6.52 -15.11
CA GLU A 121 -4.59 7.55 -14.20
C GLU A 121 -3.88 7.50 -12.84
N LEU A 122 -3.72 6.30 -12.27
CA LEU A 122 -3.09 6.06 -10.97
C LEU A 122 -1.56 6.22 -11.01
N GLN A 123 -0.92 5.95 -12.16
CA GLN A 123 0.52 6.18 -12.34
C GLN A 123 0.94 7.63 -12.06
N ARG A 124 0.05 8.59 -12.36
CA ARG A 124 0.29 10.03 -12.18
C ARG A 124 -0.23 10.55 -10.84
N GLU A 125 -0.86 9.71 -10.04
CA GLU A 125 -1.43 10.14 -8.77
C GLU A 125 -0.30 10.52 -7.79
N PRO A 126 -0.27 11.77 -7.28
CA PRO A 126 0.77 12.23 -6.36
C PRO A 126 0.87 11.40 -5.09
N ALA A 127 -0.27 10.90 -4.59
CA ALA A 127 -0.34 10.08 -3.38
C ALA A 127 0.24 8.67 -3.57
N LEU A 128 0.25 8.16 -4.80
CA LEU A 128 0.80 6.84 -5.16
C LEU A 128 2.27 6.92 -5.57
N GLN A 129 2.89 8.12 -5.58
CA GLN A 129 4.31 8.22 -5.87
C GLN A 129 5.13 7.53 -4.77
N PRO A 130 6.20 6.78 -5.10
CA PRO A 130 6.91 5.93 -4.12
C PRO A 130 7.44 6.69 -2.90
N ALA A 131 7.87 7.95 -3.09
CA ALA A 131 8.29 8.81 -1.98
C ALA A 131 7.14 9.10 -1.02
N SER A 132 5.94 9.37 -1.55
CA SER A 132 4.70 9.59 -0.81
C SER A 132 4.23 8.28 -0.16
N ALA A 133 4.13 7.19 -0.93
CA ALA A 133 3.59 5.90 -0.50
C ALA A 133 4.46 5.22 0.58
N LYS A 134 5.80 5.27 0.46
CA LYS A 134 6.72 4.71 1.47
C LYS A 134 6.70 5.49 2.78
N ARG A 135 6.42 6.79 2.71
CA ARG A 135 6.29 7.68 3.88
C ARG A 135 4.87 7.74 4.44
N ASN A 136 3.87 7.31 3.67
CA ASN A 136 2.51 7.22 4.12
C ASN A 136 2.39 6.12 5.16
N ARG A 137 2.19 6.48 6.43
CA ARG A 137 2.23 5.54 7.55
C ARG A 137 0.88 4.93 7.94
N LEU A 138 -0.26 5.34 7.38
CA LEU A 138 -1.60 4.75 7.64
C LEU A 138 -2.49 4.96 6.38
N ALA A 139 -3.52 4.17 6.02
CA ALA A 139 -4.49 3.39 6.79
C ALA A 139 -4.82 2.03 6.13
N VAL A 140 -5.56 1.19 6.88
CA VAL A 140 -6.12 -0.11 6.47
C VAL A 140 -7.02 -0.04 5.23
N PRO A 141 -7.16 -1.14 4.45
CA PRO A 141 -8.05 -1.18 3.29
C PRO A 141 -9.46 -0.68 3.61
N GLY A 142 -10.04 0.14 2.73
CA GLY A 142 -11.41 0.66 2.87
C GLY A 142 -11.58 1.85 3.81
N ALA A 143 -10.51 2.40 4.40
CA ALA A 143 -10.61 3.62 5.20
C ALA A 143 -10.95 4.84 4.32
N GLN A 144 -12.17 5.37 4.44
CA GLN A 144 -12.54 6.64 3.82
C GLN A 144 -11.96 7.80 4.65
N ALA A 145 -10.96 8.49 4.10
CA ALA A 145 -10.32 9.62 4.76
C ALA A 145 -10.43 10.89 3.89
N THR A 146 -10.82 12.00 4.52
CA THR A 146 -10.94 13.29 3.81
C THR A 146 -9.55 13.87 3.56
N ILE A 147 -9.28 14.31 2.33
CA ILE A 147 -8.02 14.95 1.97
C ILE A 147 -8.02 16.41 2.42
N ILE A 148 -7.02 16.77 3.21
CA ILE A 148 -6.69 18.12 3.64
C ILE A 148 -5.31 18.46 3.09
N CYS A 149 -5.24 19.51 2.29
CA CYS A 149 -4.00 20.06 1.79
C CYS A 149 -3.43 21.01 2.84
N ILE A 150 -2.16 20.86 3.18
CA ILE A 150 -1.42 21.85 3.98
C ILE A 150 -0.63 22.71 3.00
N ASN A 151 -1.09 23.95 2.86
CA ASN A 151 -0.62 24.90 1.84
C ASN A 151 0.62 25.65 2.30
N SER A 152 0.72 25.96 3.59
CA SER A 152 1.88 26.58 4.21
C SER A 152 1.97 26.23 5.69
N MET A 153 3.18 26.28 6.25
CA MET A 153 3.43 26.06 7.67
C MET A 153 4.69 26.80 8.12
N GLY A 154 4.69 27.35 9.32
CA GLY A 154 5.86 27.99 9.91
C GLY A 154 5.80 28.07 11.43
N TRP A 155 6.98 28.11 12.05
CA TRP A 155 7.14 28.33 13.48
C TRP A 155 6.96 29.80 13.83
N MET A 156 6.23 30.05 14.90
CA MET A 156 6.13 31.34 15.55
C MET A 156 7.22 31.50 16.62
N PRO A 157 7.62 32.74 16.95
CA PRO A 157 8.65 33.00 17.97
C PRO A 157 8.32 32.47 19.38
N ASP A 158 7.04 32.25 19.67
CA ASP A 158 6.53 31.71 20.93
C ASP A 158 6.52 30.17 20.99
N GLY A 159 7.03 29.50 19.94
CA GLY A 159 7.06 28.04 19.82
C GLY A 159 5.78 27.44 19.26
N ASN A 160 4.77 28.22 18.92
CA ASN A 160 3.57 27.72 18.24
C ASN A 160 3.84 27.49 16.75
N VAL A 161 3.00 26.68 16.11
CA VAL A 161 3.05 26.50 14.64
C VAL A 161 1.79 27.06 14.02
N LEU A 162 1.98 27.93 13.02
CA LEU A 162 0.90 28.46 12.17
C LEU A 162 0.90 27.68 10.86
N ALA A 163 -0.25 27.15 10.45
CA ALA A 163 -0.43 26.48 9.17
C ALA A 163 -1.65 27.02 8.42
N SER A 164 -1.59 27.02 7.09
CA SER A 164 -2.76 27.19 6.22
C SER A 164 -3.15 25.84 5.65
N ALA A 165 -4.43 25.50 5.71
CA ALA A 165 -4.96 24.26 5.20
C ALA A 165 -6.24 24.46 4.40
N SER A 166 -6.47 23.64 3.39
CA SER A 166 -7.70 23.63 2.60
C SER A 166 -8.23 22.21 2.42
N ARG A 167 -9.54 22.08 2.24
CA ARG A 167 -10.17 20.81 1.88
C ARG A 167 -10.04 20.59 0.36
N GLY A 168 -9.30 19.56 -0.05
CA GLY A 168 -8.99 19.32 -1.47
C GLY A 168 -8.17 20.43 -2.13
N LEU A 169 -8.07 20.41 -3.46
CA LEU A 169 -7.19 21.31 -4.24
C LEU A 169 -7.77 22.72 -4.49
N GLY A 170 -9.01 23.00 -4.07
CA GLY A 170 -9.68 24.28 -4.33
C GLY A 170 -10.65 24.75 -3.22
N GLY A 171 -10.58 24.14 -2.03
CA GLY A 171 -11.40 24.52 -0.89
C GLY A 171 -10.94 25.84 -0.26
N ALA A 172 -11.85 26.49 0.49
CA ALA A 172 -11.52 27.68 1.26
C ALA A 172 -10.37 27.40 2.24
N GLU A 173 -9.38 28.30 2.28
CA GLU A 173 -8.27 28.20 3.20
C GLU A 173 -8.72 28.50 4.63
N ALA A 174 -8.24 27.68 5.55
CA ALA A 174 -8.41 27.86 6.98
C ALA A 174 -7.04 27.96 7.65
N SER A 175 -6.89 28.97 8.50
CA SER A 175 -5.72 29.12 9.35
C SER A 175 -5.85 28.22 10.59
N LEU A 176 -4.77 27.50 10.89
CA LEU A 176 -4.60 26.57 11.99
C LEU A 176 -3.47 27.05 12.90
N THR A 177 -3.68 27.02 14.21
CA THR A 177 -2.64 27.32 15.20
C THR A 177 -2.46 26.12 16.12
N LEU A 178 -1.29 25.48 16.06
CA LEU A 178 -0.90 24.40 16.94
C LEU A 178 -0.14 24.97 18.14
N ARG A 179 -0.66 24.71 19.33
CA ARG A 179 -0.08 25.20 20.60
C ARG A 179 0.69 24.08 21.29
N GLY A 180 1.97 24.30 21.60
CA GLY A 180 2.79 23.33 22.36
C GLY A 180 4.25 23.26 21.93
N VAL A 181 5.10 22.67 22.78
CA VAL A 181 6.58 22.69 22.66
C VAL A 181 7.13 21.71 21.59
N SER A 182 6.30 20.84 21.03
CA SER A 182 6.67 19.97 19.91
C SER A 182 5.40 19.41 19.25
N PRO A 183 4.73 20.18 18.39
CA PRO A 183 3.51 19.73 17.75
C PRO A 183 3.81 18.55 16.82
N THR A 184 2.90 17.59 16.82
CA THR A 184 3.02 16.36 16.09
C THR A 184 2.16 16.35 14.83
N VAL A 185 2.39 15.38 13.95
CA VAL A 185 1.51 15.10 12.80
C VAL A 185 0.07 14.84 13.26
N GLY A 186 -0.11 14.19 14.41
CA GLY A 186 -1.42 13.95 15.01
C GLY A 186 -2.12 15.25 15.42
N ASP A 187 -1.39 16.17 16.03
CA ASP A 187 -1.92 17.48 16.43
C ASP A 187 -2.36 18.31 15.22
N LEU A 188 -1.55 18.31 14.15
CA LEU A 188 -1.86 18.96 12.89
C LEU A 188 -3.13 18.39 12.25
N ALA A 189 -3.25 17.07 12.20
CA ALA A 189 -4.42 16.39 11.66
C ALA A 189 -5.69 16.74 12.44
N CYS A 190 -5.61 16.73 13.77
CA CYS A 190 -6.72 17.05 14.66
C CYS A 190 -7.19 18.50 14.47
N ALA A 191 -6.26 19.46 14.50
CA ALA A 191 -6.57 20.87 14.30
C ALA A 191 -7.20 21.13 12.93
N ALA A 192 -6.66 20.50 11.88
CA ALA A 192 -7.16 20.68 10.53
C ALA A 192 -8.57 20.07 10.35
N ALA A 193 -8.81 18.87 10.89
CA ALA A 193 -10.11 18.21 10.85
C ALA A 193 -11.19 19.04 11.54
N GLN A 194 -10.89 19.54 12.76
CA GLN A 194 -11.81 20.39 13.52
C GLN A 194 -12.12 21.70 12.79
N ARG A 195 -11.10 22.37 12.25
CA ARG A 195 -11.27 23.68 11.62
C ARG A 195 -12.02 23.60 10.29
N LEU A 196 -11.82 22.51 9.53
CA LEU A 196 -12.43 22.30 8.22
C LEU A 196 -13.71 21.46 8.28
N GLY A 197 -14.24 21.19 9.48
CA GLY A 197 -15.51 20.50 9.68
C GLY A 197 -15.52 19.07 9.11
N VAL A 198 -14.42 18.34 9.30
CA VAL A 198 -14.34 16.94 8.86
C VAL A 198 -14.87 16.04 9.97
N GLU A 199 -16.05 15.47 9.74
CA GLU A 199 -16.69 14.53 10.68
C GLU A 199 -16.12 13.11 10.59
N SER A 200 -15.48 12.75 9.47
CA SER A 200 -14.91 11.41 9.29
C SER A 200 -13.67 11.22 10.15
N GLY A 201 -13.60 10.06 10.81
CA GLY A 201 -12.56 9.73 11.79
C GLY A 201 -11.14 9.93 11.25
N PHE A 202 -10.88 9.62 9.98
CA PHE A 202 -9.58 9.74 9.34
C PHE A 202 -9.44 10.94 8.41
N VAL A 203 -8.27 11.59 8.43
CA VAL A 203 -7.86 12.64 7.48
C VAL A 203 -6.55 12.30 6.80
N HIS A 204 -6.45 12.59 5.51
CA HIS A 204 -5.23 12.56 4.72
C HIS A 204 -4.64 13.97 4.65
N LEU A 205 -3.51 14.19 5.29
CA LEU A 205 -2.73 15.42 5.17
C LEU A 205 -1.81 15.34 3.97
N ALA A 206 -1.96 16.25 3.01
CA ALA A 206 -1.06 16.37 1.87
C ALA A 206 -0.17 17.61 2.02
N LEU A 207 1.11 17.40 2.33
CA LEU A 207 2.10 18.45 2.61
C LEU A 207 2.83 18.84 1.31
N HIS A 208 2.36 19.88 0.61
CA HIS A 208 2.91 20.25 -0.71
C HIS A 208 4.10 21.23 -0.64
N SER A 209 4.24 21.97 0.47
CA SER A 209 5.09 23.17 0.53
C SER A 209 6.16 23.15 1.63
N CYS A 210 6.26 22.09 2.42
CA CYS A 210 7.05 22.08 3.66
C CYS A 210 8.51 21.62 3.49
N GLY A 211 9.02 21.53 2.24
CA GLY A 211 10.37 21.01 1.95
C GLY A 211 10.51 19.48 2.12
N LEU A 212 9.50 18.80 2.67
CA LEU A 212 9.44 17.35 2.87
C LEU A 212 9.10 16.54 1.61
N GLY A 213 8.84 17.20 0.47
CA GLY A 213 8.17 16.59 -0.70
C GLY A 213 6.70 16.30 -0.39
N CYS A 214 5.89 15.91 -1.39
CA CYS A 214 4.49 15.52 -1.15
C CYS A 214 4.45 14.33 -0.17
N VAL A 215 4.18 14.59 1.10
CA VAL A 215 3.97 13.55 2.10
C VAL A 215 2.48 13.49 2.38
N ALA A 216 1.88 12.34 2.07
CA ALA A 216 0.52 12.00 2.48
C ALA A 216 0.59 11.31 3.85
N LEU A 217 -0.02 11.89 4.88
CA LEU A 217 -0.08 11.30 6.23
C LEU A 217 -1.55 11.10 6.59
N THR A 218 -1.92 9.88 6.96
CA THR A 218 -3.29 9.58 7.40
C THR A 218 -3.33 9.51 8.90
N ALA A 219 -4.23 10.25 9.54
CA ALA A 219 -4.39 10.25 10.98
C ALA A 219 -5.87 10.26 11.36
N HIS A 220 -6.21 9.58 12.46
CA HIS A 220 -7.55 9.53 13.02
C HIS A 220 -7.78 10.62 14.09
N HIS A 221 -8.56 11.65 13.81
CA HIS A 221 -8.68 12.78 14.75
C HIS A 221 -9.42 12.43 16.05
N ALA A 222 -10.20 11.34 16.08
CA ALA A 222 -11.05 10.94 17.21
C ALA A 222 -10.49 9.80 18.08
N ASP A 223 -9.29 9.27 17.80
CA ASP A 223 -8.72 8.14 18.56
C ASP A 223 -7.21 8.33 18.75
N ARG A 224 -6.80 8.53 20.01
CA ARG A 224 -5.40 8.76 20.41
C ARG A 224 -4.60 7.47 20.59
N HIS A 225 -5.20 6.29 20.41
CA HIS A 225 -4.55 5.00 20.65
C HIS A 225 -3.61 4.51 19.54
N LEU A 226 -3.58 5.18 18.37
CA LEU A 226 -2.65 4.88 17.26
C LEU A 226 -1.29 5.60 17.40
N ALA A 227 -0.65 5.46 18.56
CA ALA A 227 0.44 6.33 19.04
C ALA A 227 1.60 6.62 18.06
N ASP A 228 2.01 5.67 17.21
CA ASP A 228 3.26 5.78 16.44
C ASP A 228 3.25 6.78 15.28
N VAL A 229 2.08 7.06 14.69
CA VAL A 229 1.96 8.07 13.60
C VAL A 229 1.57 9.43 14.15
N PHE A 230 0.82 9.43 15.25
CA PHE A 230 0.40 10.65 15.93
C PHE A 230 1.53 11.27 16.73
N ALA A 231 2.48 10.50 17.24
CA ALA A 231 3.62 11.00 17.98
C ALA A 231 4.79 11.46 17.08
N LEU A 232 4.63 11.43 15.74
CA LEU A 232 5.69 11.89 14.84
C LEU A 232 5.86 13.41 15.00
N PRO A 233 7.04 13.89 15.43
CA PRO A 233 7.28 15.32 15.53
C PRO A 233 7.20 15.97 14.15
N LEU A 234 6.61 17.17 14.07
CA LEU A 234 6.65 17.97 12.86
C LEU A 234 8.09 18.49 12.66
N ASP A 235 8.88 17.76 11.87
CA ASP A 235 10.20 18.20 11.46
C ASP A 235 10.08 19.22 10.31
N LEU A 236 10.09 20.50 10.69
CA LEU A 236 10.11 21.64 9.78
C LEU A 236 11.54 22.18 9.54
N SER A 237 12.59 21.42 9.85
CA SER A 237 13.98 21.86 9.65
C SER A 237 14.30 22.26 8.19
N SER A 238 13.52 21.75 7.23
CA SER A 238 13.57 22.13 5.81
C SER A 238 12.58 23.23 5.38
N ALA A 239 11.66 23.65 6.27
CA ALA A 239 10.67 24.67 5.95
C ALA A 239 11.31 26.06 6.09
N ARG A 240 11.20 26.89 5.05
CA ARG A 240 11.62 28.30 5.15
C ARG A 240 10.72 29.00 6.17
N PRO A 241 11.28 29.78 7.12
CA PRO A 241 10.45 30.58 8.02
C PRO A 241 9.55 31.49 7.18
N LEU A 242 8.26 31.50 7.49
CA LEU A 242 7.32 32.46 6.91
C LEU A 242 7.82 33.86 7.27
N ALA A 243 8.33 34.60 6.29
CA ALA A 243 8.63 36.01 6.46
C ALA A 243 7.31 36.71 6.82
N LEU A 244 7.21 37.18 8.06
CA LEU A 244 6.16 38.10 8.47
C LEU A 244 6.32 39.36 7.63
N THR A 245 5.55 39.49 6.55
CA THR A 245 5.38 40.77 5.88
C THR A 245 4.46 41.61 6.76
N ASN A 246 5.03 42.67 7.35
CA ASN A 246 4.32 43.75 8.02
C ASN A 246 3.22 44.37 7.14
#